data_AF-A0A433HS02-F1
#
_entry.id   AF-A0A433HS02-F1
#
_cell.length_a   1.000
_cell.length_b   1.000
_cell.length_c   1.000
_cell.angle_alpha   90.00
_cell.angle_beta   90.00
_cell.angle_gamma   90.00
#
_symmetry.space_group_name_H-M   'P 1'
#
loop_
_entity.id
_entity.type
_entity.pdbx_description
1 polymer ?
#
loop_
_entity_poly.entity_id
_entity_poly.type
_entity_poly.pdbx_seq_one_letter_code
_entity_poly.pdbx_strand_id
1 'polypeptide(L)' 'MHRDLEKGLPIEVESLQGNVLEQANKHEIQVPVIRAIYSLLHPYIK' A
#
# COMPACT_ATOMS: atom_id res chain seq x y z
N MET A 1 6.40 8.50 -2.04
CA MET A 1 5.91 8.03 -0.73
C MET A 1 6.69 8.57 0.46
N HIS A 2 7.96 8.22 0.72
CA HIS A 2 8.66 8.69 1.95
C HIS A 2 8.73 10.22 2.07
N ARG A 3 9.15 10.92 1.02
CA ARG A 3 9.21 12.40 1.01
C ARG A 3 7.83 13.05 1.08
N ASP A 4 6.82 12.40 0.54
CA ASP A 4 5.44 12.89 0.57
C ASP A 4 4.91 12.78 2.00
N LEU A 5 5.17 11.65 2.65
CA LEU A 5 4.88 11.44 4.07
C LEU A 5 5.58 12.48 4.96
N GLU A 6 6.87 12.75 4.74
CA GLU A 6 7.63 13.79 5.46
C GLU A 6 7.02 15.19 5.27
N LYS A 7 6.39 15.46 4.12
CA LYS A 7 5.73 16.72 3.79
C LYS A 7 4.25 16.76 4.15
N GLY A 8 3.70 15.67 4.73
CA GLY A 8 2.27 15.52 4.98
C GLY A 8 1.41 15.53 3.71
N LEU A 9 2.00 15.19 2.56
CA LEU A 9 1.30 15.03 1.30
C LEU A 9 0.71 13.62 1.19
N PRO A 10 -0.40 13.45 0.44
CA PRO A 10 -0.97 12.13 0.19
C PRO A 10 0.07 11.17 -0.39
N ILE A 11 0.05 9.93 0.10
CA ILE A 11 0.92 8.85 -0.38
C ILE A 11 0.17 7.86 -1.25
N GLU A 12 0.85 7.33 -2.26
CA GLU A 12 0.29 6.45 -3.28
C GLU A 12 0.13 4.97 -2.82
N VAL A 13 -0.32 4.74 -1.58
CA VAL A 13 -0.46 3.37 -1.02
C VAL A 13 -1.51 2.55 -1.75
N GLU A 14 -2.63 3.18 -2.12
CA GLU A 14 -3.74 2.50 -2.83
C GLU A 14 -3.33 2.07 -4.23
N SER A 15 -2.70 2.98 -5.00
CA SER A 15 -2.31 2.69 -6.38
C SER A 15 -1.14 1.71 -6.47
N LEU A 16 -0.29 1.64 -5.44
CA LEU A 16 0.85 0.72 -5.40
C LEU A 16 0.51 -0.59 -4.67
N GLN A 17 0.49 -0.61 -3.34
CA GLN A 17 0.28 -1.84 -2.58
C GLN A 17 -1.17 -2.33 -2.66
N GLY A 18 -2.15 -1.42 -2.73
CA GLY A 18 -3.56 -1.78 -2.95
C GLY A 18 -3.77 -2.55 -4.27
N ASN A 19 -3.19 -2.06 -5.36
CA ASN A 19 -3.22 -2.76 -6.66
C ASN A 19 -2.54 -4.14 -6.58
N VAL A 20 -1.36 -4.24 -5.95
CA VAL A 20 -0.69 -5.55 -5.77
C VAL A 20 -1.57 -6.52 -4.97
N LEU A 21 -2.26 -6.05 -3.92
CA LEU A 21 -3.19 -6.89 -3.16
C LEU A 21 -4.39 -7.34 -4.02
N GLU A 22 -4.91 -6.46 -4.86
CA GLU A 22 -6.00 -6.80 -5.79
C GLU A 22 -5.56 -7.87 -6.80
N GLN A 23 -4.38 -7.71 -7.42
CA GLN A 23 -3.83 -8.68 -8.36
C GLN A 23 -3.50 -10.01 -7.67
N ALA A 24 -2.93 -9.96 -6.47
CA ALA A 24 -2.61 -11.15 -5.70
C ALA A 24 -3.87 -11.94 -5.35
N ASN A 25 -4.96 -11.26 -4.98
CA ASN A 25 -6.25 -11.90 -4.73
C ASN A 25 -6.84 -12.54 -6.00
N LYS A 26 -6.74 -11.88 -7.16
CA LYS A 26 -7.22 -12.42 -8.44
C LYS A 26 -6.49 -13.69 -8.89
N HIS A 27 -5.22 -13.82 -8.55
CA HIS A 27 -4.36 -14.95 -8.97
C HIS A 27 -4.12 -15.95 -7.83
N GLU A 28 -4.81 -15.80 -6.69
CA GLU A 28 -4.65 -16.67 -5.51
C GLU A 28 -3.21 -16.74 -4.97
N ILE A 29 -2.45 -15.66 -5.14
CA ILE A 29 -1.05 -15.54 -4.69
C ILE A 29 -1.00 -14.92 -3.29
N GLN A 30 -0.25 -15.53 -2.38
CA GLN A 30 -0.02 -14.95 -1.07
C GLN A 30 1.11 -13.91 -1.10
N VAL A 31 0.81 -12.70 -0.62
CA VAL A 31 1.77 -11.58 -0.51
C VAL A 31 1.80 -11.01 0.92
N PRO A 32 2.14 -11.81 1.94
CA PRO A 32 2.02 -11.41 3.35
C PRO A 32 2.82 -10.15 3.70
N VAL A 33 4.01 -9.99 3.12
CA VAL A 33 4.85 -8.80 3.34
C VAL A 33 4.21 -7.54 2.75
N ILE A 34 3.64 -7.63 1.54
CA ILE A 34 2.94 -6.49 0.92
C ILE A 34 1.71 -6.10 1.75
N ARG A 35 0.96 -7.09 2.25
CA ARG A 35 -0.19 -6.85 3.13
C ARG A 35 0.22 -6.12 4.41
N ALA A 36 1.31 -6.55 5.04
CA ALA A 36 1.82 -5.89 6.24
C ALA A 36 2.22 -4.43 5.94
N ILE A 37 2.94 -4.18 4.84
CA ILE A 37 3.34 -2.83 4.43
C ILE A 37 2.10 -1.96 4.12
N TYR A 38 1.13 -2.48 3.37
CA TYR A 38 -0.13 -1.78 3.07
C TYR A 38 -0.84 -1.39 4.37
N SER A 39 -1.02 -2.33 5.31
CA SER A 39 -1.67 -2.06 6.60
C SER A 39 -0.91 -1.04 7.46
N LEU A 40 0.43 -1.03 7.41
CA LEU A 40 1.24 -0.04 8.13
C LEU A 40 1.12 1.36 7.52
N LEU A 41 1.00 1.47 6.20
CA LEU A 41 0.98 2.75 5.50
C LEU A 41 -0.44 3.31 5.29
N HIS A 42 -1.47 2.47 5.30
CA HIS A 42 -2.87 2.85 5.04
C HIS A 42 -3.40 3.99 5.95
N PRO A 43 -3.01 4.10 7.24
CA PRO A 43 -3.40 5.23 8.08
C PRO A 43 -2.91 6.61 7.61
N TYR A 44 -1.93 6.68 6.71
CA TYR A 44 -1.31 7.92 6.24
C TYR A 44 -1.84 8.43 4.89
N ILE A 45 -2.90 7.82 4.34
CA ILE A 45 -3.50 8.21 3.04
C ILE A 45 -4.50 9.38 3.22
N LYS A 46 -4.26 10.26 4.21
CA LYS A 46 -5.14 11.41 4.47
C LYS A 46 -4.93 12.53 3.46
#